data_AF-D5AF92-F1
#
_entry.id   AF-D5AF92-F1
#
_cell.length_a   1.000
_cell.length_b   1.000
_cell.length_c   1.000
_cell.angle_alpha   90.00
_cell.angle_beta   90.00
_cell.angle_gamma   90.00
#
_symmetry.space_group_name_H-M   'P 1'
#
loop_
_entity.id
_entity.type
_entity.pdbx_description
1 polymer ?
#
loop_
_entity_poly.entity_id
_entity_poly.type
_entity_poly.pdbx_seq_one_letter_code
_entity_poly.pdbx_strand_id
1 'polypeptide(L)'
;MSMKQIFPAVFRTIWKRKETQVYLLFTLFPFIYLVTSFIEGSNFMQIHAGEGYKVSLVAFTNMMVSSADSFILPSLTLYFLAISVFRKEVDEHTMFLYRDLGRKQIFWSKYLGLLATIVIFYGLFFVTSAFVHYVRVIHLPFGSPAVFEASLAESLSNVFCIVAYLLKDILSISLATALCLYLKNITTMITGFLVTITMMILAIVGGPVAMLFPTSYMTLASEGLTGAGLAYLGAICVTIIYVLVFTKIAAKKFKNLEF
;
A
#
# COMPACT_ATOMS: atom_id res chain seq x y z
N MET A 1 31.47 4.37 2.05
CA MET A 1 30.67 3.19 1.67
C MET A 1 29.61 3.63 0.65
N SER A 2 29.41 2.89 -0.44
CA SER A 2 28.42 3.26 -1.47
C SER A 2 27.00 2.84 -1.04
N MET A 3 25.97 3.53 -1.52
CA MET A 3 24.55 3.17 -1.26
C MET A 3 24.24 1.71 -1.60
N LYS A 4 24.93 1.15 -2.62
CA LYS A 4 24.84 -0.27 -3.02
C LYS A 4 25.22 -1.27 -1.91
N GLN A 5 26.07 -0.85 -0.97
CA GLN A 5 26.54 -1.72 0.13
C GLN A 5 25.71 -1.52 1.41
N ILE A 6 25.18 -0.32 1.63
CA ILE A 6 24.38 0.02 2.82
C ILE A 6 22.95 -0.52 2.69
N PHE A 7 22.37 -0.39 1.50
CA PHE A 7 20.97 -0.77 1.26
C PHE A 7 20.65 -2.23 1.61
N PRO A 8 21.43 -3.25 1.19
CA PRO A 8 21.13 -4.64 1.52
C PRO A 8 21.13 -4.92 3.04
N ALA A 9 22.07 -4.30 3.77
CA ALA A 9 22.14 -4.45 5.22
C ALA A 9 20.94 -3.80 5.91
N VAL A 10 20.60 -2.57 5.52
CA VAL A 10 19.43 -1.85 6.04
C VAL A 10 18.13 -2.59 5.71
N PHE A 11 17.97 -3.04 4.47
CA PHE A 11 16.80 -3.79 4.03
C PHE A 11 16.67 -5.11 4.79
N ARG A 12 17.76 -5.84 5.02
CA ARG A 12 17.76 -7.07 5.83
C ARG A 12 17.26 -6.81 7.26
N THR A 13 17.65 -5.67 7.85
CA THR A 13 17.15 -5.27 9.18
C THR A 13 15.66 -4.96 9.12
N ILE A 14 15.20 -4.21 8.11
CA ILE A 14 13.77 -3.92 7.93
C ILE A 14 12.97 -5.21 7.76
N TRP A 15 13.42 -6.11 6.87
CA TRP A 15 12.77 -7.38 6.57
C TRP A 15 12.55 -8.25 7.81
N LYS A 16 13.52 -8.27 8.75
CA LYS A 16 13.44 -9.07 9.98
C LYS A 16 12.52 -8.47 11.06
N ARG A 17 12.01 -7.25 10.88
CA ARG A 17 11.14 -6.60 11.88
C ARG A 17 9.80 -7.31 11.97
N LYS A 18 9.27 -7.41 13.19
CA LYS A 18 7.97 -8.03 13.45
C LYS A 18 6.87 -7.31 12.69
N GLU A 19 6.94 -5.99 12.61
CA GLU A 19 6.00 -5.13 11.90
C GLU A 19 5.98 -5.43 10.39
N THR A 20 7.13 -5.72 9.77
CA THR A 20 7.18 -6.17 8.37
C THR A 20 6.51 -7.53 8.21
N GLN A 21 6.77 -8.47 9.10
CA GLN A 21 6.15 -9.79 9.04
C GLN A 21 4.62 -9.71 9.21
N VAL A 22 4.14 -8.91 10.17
CA VAL A 22 2.70 -8.67 10.37
C VAL A 22 2.08 -8.01 9.14
N TYR A 23 2.75 -7.04 8.52
CA TYR A 23 2.24 -6.41 7.30
C TYR A 23 2.13 -7.43 6.15
N LEU A 24 3.15 -8.28 5.98
CA LEU A 24 3.16 -9.33 4.97
C LEU A 24 2.12 -10.43 5.23
N LEU A 25 1.66 -10.66 6.47
CA LEU A 25 0.56 -11.60 6.74
C LEU A 25 -0.74 -11.21 6.03
N PHE A 26 -0.98 -9.91 5.81
CA PHE A 26 -2.16 -9.46 5.06
C PHE A 26 -2.11 -9.83 3.58
N THR A 27 -0.98 -10.29 3.04
CA THR A 27 -0.93 -10.89 1.69
C THR A 27 -1.69 -12.21 1.61
N LEU A 28 -1.96 -12.85 2.75
CA LEU A 28 -2.77 -14.07 2.83
C LEU A 28 -4.27 -13.79 2.83
N PHE A 29 -4.70 -12.52 2.77
CA PHE A 29 -6.10 -12.13 2.80
C PHE A 29 -6.99 -12.85 1.74
N PRO A 30 -6.53 -13.09 0.49
CA PRO A 30 -7.31 -13.89 -0.47
C PRO A 30 -7.64 -15.31 0.01
N PHE A 31 -6.85 -15.93 0.90
CA PHE A 31 -7.19 -17.24 1.46
C PHE A 31 -8.40 -17.21 2.38
N ILE A 32 -8.73 -16.06 2.96
CA ILE A 32 -9.97 -15.90 3.73
C ILE A 32 -11.17 -16.14 2.81
N TYR A 33 -11.14 -15.56 1.60
CA TYR A 33 -12.16 -15.83 0.57
C TYR A 33 -12.22 -17.31 0.19
N LEU A 34 -11.07 -17.98 0.05
CA LEU A 34 -11.04 -19.40 -0.25
C LEU A 34 -11.80 -20.21 0.81
N VAL A 35 -11.51 -19.99 2.09
CA VAL A 35 -12.18 -20.69 3.21
C VAL A 35 -13.67 -20.39 3.22
N THR A 36 -14.07 -19.12 3.08
CA THR A 36 -15.47 -18.72 3.18
C THR A 36 -16.29 -19.22 1.99
N SER A 37 -15.67 -19.42 0.82
CA SER A 37 -16.32 -19.99 -0.35
C SER A 37 -16.79 -21.44 -0.19
N PHE A 38 -16.36 -22.14 0.87
CA PHE A 38 -16.83 -23.49 1.23
C PHE A 38 -17.96 -23.47 2.27
N ILE A 39 -18.24 -22.33 2.89
CA ILE A 39 -19.26 -22.22 3.94
C ILE A 39 -20.58 -21.79 3.29
N GLU A 40 -21.50 -22.74 3.14
CA GLU A 40 -22.84 -22.47 2.62
C GLU A 40 -23.59 -21.47 3.53
N GLY A 41 -24.19 -20.44 2.93
CA GLY A 41 -24.97 -19.41 3.65
C GLY A 41 -24.14 -18.33 4.36
N SER A 42 -22.81 -18.29 4.22
CA SER A 42 -21.98 -17.25 4.82
C SER A 42 -22.11 -15.91 4.07
N ASN A 43 -22.60 -14.86 4.72
CA ASN A 43 -22.62 -13.49 4.16
C ASN A 43 -21.23 -12.82 4.13
N PHE A 44 -20.18 -13.52 4.57
CA PHE A 44 -18.85 -12.95 4.71
C PHE A 44 -18.01 -13.14 3.45
N MET A 45 -17.54 -12.03 2.87
CA MET A 45 -16.73 -11.99 1.66
C MET A 45 -17.35 -12.72 0.46
N GLN A 46 -18.65 -12.54 0.22
CA GLN A 46 -19.27 -13.04 -1.01
C GLN A 46 -18.98 -12.09 -2.18
N ILE A 47 -18.68 -12.68 -3.33
CA ILE A 47 -18.59 -11.94 -4.59
C ILE A 47 -19.96 -11.99 -5.24
N HIS A 48 -20.62 -10.84 -5.32
CA HIS A 48 -21.83 -10.66 -6.10
C HIS A 48 -21.44 -10.12 -7.47
N ALA A 49 -21.33 -11.01 -8.46
CA ALA A 49 -21.20 -10.60 -9.85
C ALA A 49 -22.60 -10.33 -10.43
N GLY A 50 -22.78 -9.22 -11.14
CA GLY A 50 -24.00 -8.97 -11.91
C GLY A 50 -24.21 -10.04 -12.97
N GLU A 51 -25.45 -10.23 -13.43
CA GLU A 51 -25.76 -11.22 -14.47
C GLU A 51 -24.88 -11.00 -15.71
N GLY A 52 -24.17 -12.06 -16.13
CA GLY A 52 -23.28 -12.04 -17.29
C GLY A 52 -21.87 -11.49 -17.04
N TYR A 53 -21.57 -10.89 -15.88
CA TYR A 53 -20.22 -10.45 -15.53
C TYR A 53 -19.35 -11.63 -15.10
N LYS A 54 -18.21 -11.81 -15.75
CA LYS A 54 -17.25 -12.84 -15.39
C LYS A 54 -15.99 -12.23 -14.79
N VAL A 55 -15.69 -12.59 -13.55
CA VAL A 55 -14.56 -12.07 -12.79
C VAL A 55 -13.25 -12.65 -13.35
N SER A 56 -12.41 -11.78 -13.92
CA SER A 56 -11.02 -12.10 -14.28
C SER A 56 -10.08 -12.09 -13.07
N LEU A 57 -8.83 -12.57 -13.25
CA LEU A 57 -7.81 -12.52 -12.20
C LEU A 57 -7.57 -11.11 -11.68
N VAL A 58 -7.49 -10.12 -12.58
CA VAL A 58 -7.21 -8.73 -12.22
C VAL A 58 -8.38 -8.11 -11.46
N ALA A 59 -9.63 -8.39 -11.86
CA ALA A 59 -10.80 -7.96 -11.11
C ALA A 59 -10.88 -8.62 -9.72
N PHE A 60 -10.62 -9.93 -9.63
CA PHE A 60 -10.56 -10.64 -8.36
C PHE A 60 -9.49 -10.04 -7.43
N THR A 61 -8.30 -9.77 -7.97
CA THR A 61 -7.20 -9.15 -7.21
C THR A 61 -7.61 -7.76 -6.71
N ASN A 62 -8.23 -6.94 -7.56
CA ASN A 62 -8.75 -5.63 -7.15
C ASN A 62 -9.77 -5.75 -6.00
N MET A 63 -10.74 -6.66 -6.12
CA MET A 63 -11.74 -6.92 -5.07
C MET A 63 -11.08 -7.31 -3.74
N MET A 64 -10.07 -8.19 -3.77
CA MET A 64 -9.36 -8.64 -2.57
C MET A 64 -8.51 -7.53 -1.95
N VAL A 65 -7.79 -6.74 -2.75
CA VAL A 65 -7.01 -5.58 -2.27
C VAL A 65 -7.94 -4.53 -1.65
N SER A 66 -9.04 -4.19 -2.32
CA SER A 66 -10.04 -3.23 -1.84
C SER A 66 -10.66 -3.68 -0.51
N SER A 67 -10.97 -4.97 -0.39
CA SER A 67 -11.46 -5.56 0.84
C SER A 67 -10.42 -5.50 1.96
N ALA A 68 -9.17 -5.86 1.69
CA ALA A 68 -8.09 -5.78 2.67
C ALA A 68 -7.81 -4.34 3.12
N ASP A 69 -7.86 -3.37 2.21
CA ASP A 69 -7.67 -1.94 2.50
C ASP A 69 -8.76 -1.42 3.45
N SER A 70 -10.00 -1.92 3.30
CA SER A 70 -11.14 -1.56 4.14
C SER A 70 -10.98 -1.98 5.61
N PHE A 71 -10.12 -2.96 5.93
CA PHE A 71 -9.84 -3.38 7.31
C PHE A 71 -8.96 -2.40 8.09
N ILE A 72 -8.32 -1.41 7.45
CA ILE A 72 -7.42 -0.38 8.02
C ILE A 72 -6.14 -0.93 8.71
N LEU A 73 -6.18 -2.13 9.27
CA LEU A 73 -5.09 -2.85 9.93
C LEU A 73 -3.80 -2.94 9.08
N PRO A 74 -3.84 -3.20 7.76
CA PRO A 74 -2.64 -3.15 6.92
C PRO A 74 -1.97 -1.77 6.95
N SER A 75 -2.75 -0.68 6.81
CA SER A 75 -2.24 0.69 6.85
C SER A 75 -1.67 1.07 8.22
N LEU A 76 -2.30 0.63 9.31
CA LEU A 76 -1.76 0.81 10.66
C LEU A 76 -0.41 0.11 10.85
N THR A 77 -0.29 -1.10 10.31
CA THR A 77 0.97 -1.86 10.38
C THR A 77 2.08 -1.17 9.60
N LEU A 78 1.76 -0.55 8.46
CA LEU A 78 2.70 0.32 7.73
C LEU A 78 3.17 1.52 8.57
N TYR A 79 2.27 2.17 9.30
CA TYR A 79 2.65 3.27 10.21
C TYR A 79 3.59 2.79 11.31
N PHE A 80 3.28 1.66 11.95
CA PHE A 80 4.17 1.04 12.94
C PHE A 80 5.52 0.68 12.36
N LEU A 81 5.55 0.15 11.13
CA LEU A 81 6.79 -0.20 10.46
C LEU A 81 7.67 1.04 10.27
N ALA A 82 7.14 2.16 9.75
CA ALA A 82 7.89 3.41 9.62
C ALA A 82 8.43 3.92 10.96
N ILE A 83 7.59 3.94 12.01
CA ILE A 83 8.00 4.34 13.36
C ILE A 83 9.15 3.45 13.85
N SER A 84 9.03 2.13 13.68
CA SER A 84 10.06 1.20 14.13
C SER A 84 11.40 1.44 13.41
N VAL A 85 11.37 1.81 12.12
CA VAL A 85 12.57 1.99 11.29
C VAL A 85 13.26 3.34 11.55
N PHE A 86 12.49 4.40 11.78
CA PHE A 86 13.03 5.76 11.90
C PHE A 86 13.16 6.25 13.33
N ARG A 87 12.26 5.85 14.24
CA ARG A 87 12.19 6.39 15.60
C ARG A 87 12.77 5.47 16.65
N LYS A 88 12.53 4.15 16.57
CA LYS A 88 13.02 3.21 17.58
C LYS A 88 14.55 3.27 17.74
N GLU A 89 15.29 3.42 16.65
CA GLU A 89 16.75 3.54 16.70
C GLU A 89 17.25 4.87 17.29
N VAL A 90 16.43 5.94 17.23
CA VAL A 90 16.68 7.23 17.89
C VAL A 90 16.47 7.06 19.40
N ASP A 91 15.32 6.52 19.79
CA ASP A 91 14.93 6.36 21.19
C ASP A 91 15.88 5.38 21.93
N GLU A 92 16.34 4.30 21.25
CA GLU A 92 17.25 3.30 21.81
C GLU A 92 18.74 3.69 21.75
N HIS A 93 19.08 4.91 21.27
CA HIS A 93 20.46 5.42 21.13
C HIS A 93 21.43 4.54 20.29
N THR A 94 20.91 3.50 19.62
CA THR A 94 21.68 2.59 18.75
C THR A 94 22.17 3.24 17.46
N MET A 95 21.71 4.46 17.15
CA MET A 95 22.15 5.21 15.97
C MET A 95 23.66 5.53 16.00
N PHE A 96 24.31 5.43 17.18
CA PHE A 96 25.76 5.59 17.36
C PHE A 96 26.59 4.59 16.54
N LEU A 97 26.05 3.41 16.21
CA LEU A 97 26.71 2.40 15.38
C LEU A 97 26.89 2.83 13.91
N TYR A 98 26.24 3.92 13.48
CA TYR A 98 26.32 4.45 12.11
C TYR A 98 27.20 5.70 11.98
N ARG A 99 28.04 6.02 12.99
CA ARG A 99 28.81 7.27 13.05
C ARG A 99 29.64 7.56 11.79
N ASP A 100 30.14 6.52 11.13
CA ASP A 100 31.02 6.64 9.96
C ASP A 100 30.26 6.60 8.61
N LEU A 101 28.92 6.50 8.64
CA LEU A 101 28.07 6.44 7.46
C LEU A 101 27.34 7.77 7.21
N GLY A 102 27.24 8.16 5.94
CA GLY A 102 26.59 9.41 5.56
C GLY A 102 25.10 9.40 5.92
N ARG A 103 24.65 10.31 6.80
CA ARG A 103 23.25 10.41 7.28
C ARG A 103 22.22 10.41 6.15
N LYS A 104 22.53 11.10 5.04
CA LYS A 104 21.69 11.12 3.84
C LYS A 104 21.54 9.73 3.21
N GLN A 105 22.62 8.95 3.13
CA GLN A 105 22.61 7.60 2.56
C GLN A 105 21.81 6.63 3.43
N ILE A 106 21.91 6.76 4.76
CA ILE A 106 21.13 5.95 5.71
C ILE A 106 19.63 6.24 5.55
N PHE A 107 19.25 7.52 5.55
CA PHE A 107 17.85 7.94 5.37
C PHE A 107 17.25 7.34 4.10
N TRP A 108 17.91 7.53 2.96
CA TRP A 108 17.42 7.02 1.68
C TRP A 108 17.43 5.49 1.63
N SER A 109 18.40 4.82 2.25
CA SER A 109 18.41 3.35 2.32
C SER A 109 17.23 2.81 3.12
N LYS A 110 16.89 3.46 4.24
CA LYS A 110 15.73 3.11 5.06
C LYS A 110 14.42 3.35 4.30
N TYR A 111 14.27 4.54 3.73
CA TYR A 111 13.06 4.92 2.99
C TYR A 111 12.84 4.03 1.76
N LEU A 112 13.88 3.77 0.96
CA LEU A 112 13.80 2.83 -0.16
C LEU A 112 13.51 1.39 0.30
N GLY A 113 14.01 1.00 1.47
CA GLY A 113 13.71 -0.33 2.04
C GLY A 113 12.24 -0.47 2.45
N LEU A 114 11.63 0.60 2.96
CA LEU A 114 10.19 0.65 3.21
C LEU A 114 9.39 0.57 1.90
N LEU A 115 9.78 1.32 0.87
CA LEU A 115 9.12 1.24 -0.45
C LEU A 115 9.24 -0.16 -1.07
N ALA A 116 10.42 -0.78 -0.98
CA ALA A 116 10.62 -2.15 -1.44
C ALA A 116 9.71 -3.14 -0.71
N THR A 117 9.47 -2.93 0.59
CA THR A 117 8.55 -3.77 1.37
C THR A 117 7.12 -3.68 0.85
N ILE A 118 6.65 -2.47 0.48
CA ILE A 118 5.33 -2.26 -0.13
C ILE A 118 5.25 -2.96 -1.49
N VAL A 119 6.26 -2.80 -2.35
CA VAL A 119 6.26 -3.46 -3.67
C VAL A 119 6.23 -4.98 -3.54
N ILE A 120 7.00 -5.54 -2.60
CA ILE A 120 6.98 -6.98 -2.30
C ILE A 120 5.61 -7.42 -1.78
N PHE A 121 4.96 -6.62 -0.92
CA PHE A 121 3.61 -6.89 -0.44
C PHE A 121 2.62 -7.06 -1.60
N TYR A 122 2.56 -6.10 -2.53
CA TYR A 122 1.64 -6.19 -3.67
C TYR A 122 2.00 -7.34 -4.62
N GLY A 123 3.29 -7.64 -4.81
CA GLY A 123 3.73 -8.79 -5.58
C GLY A 123 3.27 -10.12 -4.97
N LEU A 124 3.44 -10.29 -3.66
CA LEU A 124 2.96 -11.47 -2.94
C LEU A 124 1.43 -11.55 -2.91
N PHE A 125 0.75 -10.42 -2.73
CA PHE A 125 -0.71 -10.34 -2.74
C PHE A 125 -1.29 -10.77 -4.11
N PHE A 126 -0.63 -10.39 -5.21
CA PHE A 126 -0.99 -10.85 -6.54
C PHE A 126 -0.81 -12.37 -6.68
N VAL A 127 0.29 -12.94 -6.17
CA VAL A 127 0.55 -14.39 -6.21
C VAL A 127 -0.50 -15.17 -5.42
N THR A 128 -0.84 -14.72 -4.21
CA THR A 128 -1.88 -15.38 -3.39
C THR A 128 -3.27 -15.24 -4.02
N SER A 129 -3.58 -14.07 -4.60
CA SER A 129 -4.83 -13.85 -5.34
C SER A 129 -4.91 -14.77 -6.56
N ALA A 130 -3.81 -14.91 -7.32
CA ALA A 130 -3.74 -15.81 -8.47
C ALA A 130 -3.95 -17.27 -8.08
N PHE A 131 -3.34 -17.71 -6.99
CA PHE A 131 -3.56 -19.05 -6.46
C PHE A 131 -5.04 -19.30 -6.16
N VAL A 132 -5.68 -18.42 -5.38
CA VAL A 132 -7.10 -18.57 -5.01
C VAL A 132 -8.02 -18.48 -6.23
N HIS A 133 -7.70 -17.58 -7.17
CA HIS A 133 -8.46 -17.41 -8.41
C HIS A 133 -8.52 -18.72 -9.21
N TYR A 134 -7.35 -19.28 -9.53
CA TYR A 134 -7.26 -20.50 -10.35
C TYR A 134 -7.67 -21.77 -9.60
N VAL A 135 -7.54 -21.82 -8.28
CA VAL A 135 -7.99 -22.99 -7.50
C VAL A 135 -9.51 -22.99 -7.33
N ARG A 136 -10.13 -21.83 -7.07
CA ARG A 136 -11.54 -21.77 -6.66
C ARG A 136 -12.42 -20.91 -7.55
N VAL A 137 -12.02 -19.67 -7.83
CA VAL A 137 -12.90 -18.68 -8.49
C VAL A 137 -13.29 -19.13 -9.89
N ILE A 138 -12.37 -19.69 -10.68
CA ILE A 138 -12.67 -20.15 -12.06
C ILE A 138 -13.73 -21.25 -12.13
N HIS A 139 -13.94 -21.99 -11.03
CA HIS A 139 -14.90 -23.08 -10.94
C HIS A 139 -16.29 -22.62 -10.48
N LEU A 140 -16.45 -21.33 -10.17
CA LEU A 140 -17.72 -20.70 -9.81
C LEU A 140 -18.43 -20.14 -11.05
N PRO A 141 -19.77 -19.98 -11.04
CA PRO A 141 -20.54 -19.57 -12.22
C PRO A 141 -20.13 -18.21 -12.79
N PHE A 142 -19.61 -17.32 -11.94
CA PHE A 142 -19.10 -16.00 -12.32
C PHE A 142 -17.59 -15.98 -12.60
N GLY A 143 -16.89 -17.10 -12.53
CA GLY A 143 -15.45 -17.18 -12.73
C GLY A 143 -15.05 -17.12 -14.20
N SER A 144 -13.96 -16.39 -14.50
CA SER A 144 -13.28 -16.44 -15.80
C SER A 144 -11.84 -16.96 -15.65
N PRO A 145 -11.36 -17.85 -16.54
CA PRO A 145 -9.95 -18.23 -16.58
C PRO A 145 -9.04 -17.10 -17.12
N ALA A 146 -9.63 -16.03 -17.68
CA ALA A 146 -8.88 -14.92 -18.24
C ALA A 146 -8.13 -14.11 -17.17
N VAL A 147 -6.96 -13.60 -17.53
CA VAL A 147 -6.18 -12.70 -16.66
C VAL A 147 -6.83 -11.32 -16.59
N PHE A 148 -7.29 -10.83 -17.74
CA PHE A 148 -7.90 -9.51 -17.91
C PHE A 148 -9.39 -9.63 -18.23
N GLU A 149 -10.11 -8.52 -18.04
CA GLU A 149 -11.50 -8.39 -18.46
C GLU A 149 -11.63 -8.38 -19.98
N ALA A 150 -12.81 -8.70 -20.51
CA ALA A 150 -13.07 -8.64 -21.94
C ALA A 150 -12.96 -7.20 -22.49
N SER A 151 -13.34 -6.21 -21.67
CA SER A 151 -13.18 -4.79 -21.99
C SER A 151 -11.80 -4.28 -21.57
N LEU A 152 -11.10 -3.63 -22.49
CA LEU A 152 -9.83 -2.96 -22.18
C LEU A 152 -10.02 -1.85 -21.14
N ALA A 153 -11.13 -1.11 -21.20
CA ALA A 153 -11.43 -0.05 -20.23
C ALA A 153 -11.61 -0.60 -18.81
N GLU A 154 -12.34 -1.71 -18.67
CA GLU A 154 -12.53 -2.37 -17.36
C GLU A 154 -11.23 -2.97 -16.83
N SER A 155 -10.42 -3.56 -17.71
CA SER A 155 -9.09 -4.04 -17.35
C SER A 155 -8.20 -2.92 -16.82
N LEU A 156 -8.13 -1.79 -17.55
CA LEU A 156 -7.34 -0.63 -17.14
C LEU A 156 -7.83 -0.03 -15.82
N SER A 157 -9.15 0.02 -15.61
CA SER A 157 -9.76 0.50 -14.36
C SER A 157 -9.41 -0.40 -13.18
N ASN A 158 -9.53 -1.72 -13.31
CA ASN A 158 -9.17 -2.66 -12.24
C ASN A 158 -7.67 -2.61 -11.91
N VAL A 159 -6.80 -2.54 -12.92
CA VAL A 159 -5.36 -2.33 -12.69
C VAL A 159 -5.12 -0.98 -12.00
N PHE A 160 -5.85 0.06 -12.40
CA PHE A 160 -5.71 1.39 -11.81
C PHE A 160 -6.06 1.37 -10.33
N CYS A 161 -7.16 0.71 -9.94
CA CYS A 161 -7.54 0.60 -8.54
C CYS A 161 -6.43 -0.04 -7.69
N ILE A 162 -5.83 -1.14 -8.17
CA ILE A 162 -4.68 -1.78 -7.49
C ILE A 162 -3.50 -0.79 -7.38
N VAL A 163 -3.18 -0.07 -8.46
CA VAL A 163 -2.12 0.95 -8.46
C VAL A 163 -2.45 2.09 -7.50
N ALA A 164 -3.69 2.54 -7.42
CA ALA A 164 -4.11 3.62 -6.54
C ALA A 164 -4.00 3.23 -5.06
N TYR A 165 -4.30 1.99 -4.69
CA TYR A 165 -4.02 1.46 -3.35
C TYR A 165 -2.51 1.42 -3.05
N LEU A 166 -1.70 0.97 -4.01
CA LEU A 166 -0.24 1.01 -3.87
C LEU A 166 0.28 2.44 -3.67
N LEU A 167 -0.23 3.41 -4.43
CA LEU A 167 0.12 4.83 -4.29
C LEU A 167 -0.33 5.40 -2.94
N LYS A 168 -1.50 5.00 -2.43
CA LYS A 168 -1.98 5.34 -1.08
C LYS A 168 -1.02 4.84 -0.01
N ASP A 169 -0.52 3.61 -0.12
CA ASP A 169 0.45 3.04 0.82
C ASP A 169 1.80 3.77 0.75
N ILE A 170 2.26 4.12 -0.45
CA ILE A 170 3.47 4.94 -0.65
C ILE A 170 3.31 6.33 -0.02
N LEU A 171 2.17 6.98 -0.21
CA LEU A 171 1.87 8.26 0.42
C LEU A 171 1.87 8.10 1.95
N SER A 172 1.17 7.09 2.45
CA SER A 172 1.05 6.79 3.88
C SER A 172 2.41 6.57 4.54
N ILE A 173 3.30 5.76 3.96
CA ILE A 173 4.62 5.51 4.53
C ILE A 173 5.52 6.76 4.47
N SER A 174 5.35 7.60 3.45
CA SER A 174 6.09 8.86 3.32
C SER A 174 5.67 9.86 4.38
N LEU A 175 4.35 9.99 4.61
CA LEU A 175 3.79 10.78 5.68
C LEU A 175 4.26 10.26 7.05
N ALA A 176 4.19 8.95 7.28
CA ALA A 176 4.62 8.31 8.53
C ALA A 176 6.10 8.60 8.83
N THR A 177 6.94 8.48 7.81
CA THR A 177 8.38 8.75 7.88
C THR A 177 8.64 10.20 8.27
N ALA A 178 7.88 11.15 7.74
CA ALA A 178 7.99 12.55 8.15
C ALA A 178 7.50 12.73 9.60
N LEU A 179 6.27 12.29 9.91
CA LEU A 179 5.63 12.53 11.20
C LEU A 179 6.38 11.90 12.38
N CYS A 180 6.90 10.68 12.24
CA CYS A 180 7.58 10.00 13.35
C CYS A 180 8.85 10.75 13.80
N LEU A 181 9.50 11.51 12.91
CA LEU A 181 10.69 12.31 13.26
C LEU A 181 10.37 13.59 14.05
N TYR A 182 9.10 14.01 14.10
CA TYR A 182 8.66 15.21 14.83
C TYR A 182 7.75 14.88 16.02
N LEU A 183 6.97 13.81 15.94
CA LEU A 183 5.90 13.47 16.88
C LEU A 183 6.14 12.13 17.57
N LYS A 184 5.73 12.00 18.84
CA LYS A 184 5.80 10.74 19.59
C LYS A 184 5.04 9.61 18.87
N ASN A 185 5.46 8.37 19.10
CA ASN A 185 4.93 7.17 18.43
C ASN A 185 3.39 7.13 18.37
N ILE A 186 2.72 7.33 19.52
CA ILE A 186 1.26 7.31 19.62
C ILE A 186 0.64 8.43 18.77
N THR A 187 1.18 9.65 18.84
CA THR A 187 0.68 10.79 18.08
C THR A 187 0.83 10.56 16.58
N THR A 188 1.97 10.05 16.12
CA THR A 188 2.18 9.69 14.71
C THR A 188 1.14 8.68 14.22
N MET A 189 0.86 7.65 15.03
CA MET A 189 -0.10 6.62 14.68
C MET A 189 -1.52 7.18 14.58
N ILE A 190 -1.96 7.97 15.57
CA ILE A 190 -3.30 8.59 15.56
C ILE A 190 -3.45 9.53 14.35
N THR A 191 -2.44 10.35 14.05
CA THR A 191 -2.48 11.23 12.88
C THR A 191 -2.54 10.44 11.57
N GLY A 192 -1.74 9.38 11.42
CA GLY A 192 -1.78 8.50 10.25
C GLY A 192 -3.15 7.84 10.07
N PHE A 193 -3.74 7.34 11.16
CA PHE A 193 -5.07 6.75 11.16
C PHE A 193 -6.16 7.74 10.72
N LEU A 194 -6.17 8.95 11.28
CA LEU A 194 -7.13 10.00 10.89
C LEU A 194 -6.98 10.38 9.41
N VAL A 195 -5.74 10.45 8.91
CA VAL A 195 -5.48 10.71 7.49
C VAL A 195 -5.98 9.57 6.61
N THR A 196 -5.80 8.31 7.02
CA THR A 196 -6.32 7.14 6.29
C THR A 196 -7.84 7.17 6.19
N ILE A 197 -8.53 7.46 7.30
CA ILE A 197 -10.00 7.62 7.32
C ILE A 197 -10.42 8.76 6.40
N THR A 198 -9.70 9.89 6.45
CA THR A 198 -9.97 11.04 5.59
C THR A 198 -9.87 10.66 4.11
N MET A 199 -8.84 9.90 3.72
CA MET A 199 -8.68 9.38 2.35
C MET A 199 -9.83 8.46 1.94
N MET A 200 -10.27 7.58 2.85
CA MET A 200 -11.40 6.68 2.59
C MET A 200 -12.70 7.45 2.37
N ILE A 201 -13.02 8.40 3.25
CA ILE A 201 -14.23 9.22 3.13
C ILE A 201 -14.19 10.05 1.84
N LEU A 202 -13.07 10.72 1.55
CA LEU A 202 -12.95 11.55 0.35
C LEU A 202 -12.96 10.73 -0.94
N ALA A 203 -12.47 9.49 -0.93
CA ALA A 203 -12.59 8.60 -2.08
C ALA A 203 -14.05 8.27 -2.43
N ILE A 204 -14.93 8.22 -1.42
CA ILE A 204 -16.37 7.97 -1.60
C ILE A 204 -17.12 9.25 -1.97
N VAL A 205 -16.87 10.34 -1.27
CA VAL A 205 -17.58 11.63 -1.46
C VAL A 205 -17.22 12.26 -2.81
N GLY A 206 -15.98 12.10 -3.26
CA GLY A 206 -15.50 12.70 -4.50
C GLY A 206 -15.37 14.23 -4.43
N GLY A 207 -15.32 14.86 -5.60
CA GLY A 207 -15.17 16.31 -5.76
C GLY A 207 -13.72 16.81 -5.82
N PRO A 208 -13.51 18.13 -6.02
CA PRO A 208 -12.17 18.69 -6.29
C PRO A 208 -11.17 18.49 -5.15
N VAL A 209 -11.63 18.54 -3.90
CA VAL A 209 -10.78 18.34 -2.71
C VAL A 209 -10.34 16.88 -2.59
N ALA A 210 -11.18 15.93 -3.03
CA ALA A 210 -10.83 14.52 -3.01
C ALA A 210 -9.66 14.20 -3.95
N MET A 211 -9.51 14.94 -5.06
CA MET A 211 -8.41 14.78 -6.02
C MET A 211 -7.02 15.06 -5.42
N LEU A 212 -6.93 15.50 -4.16
CA LEU A 212 -5.70 15.54 -3.38
C LEU A 212 -5.20 14.15 -2.96
N PHE A 213 -5.97 13.07 -3.16
CA PHE A 213 -5.56 11.73 -2.78
C PHE A 213 -5.62 10.76 -3.96
N PRO A 214 -4.66 9.80 -4.06
CA PRO A 214 -4.59 8.90 -5.21
C PRO A 214 -5.82 8.00 -5.36
N THR A 215 -6.44 7.59 -4.25
CA THR A 215 -7.64 6.73 -4.25
C THR A 215 -8.88 7.42 -4.81
N SER A 216 -8.96 8.74 -4.73
CA SER A 216 -10.13 9.48 -5.22
C SER A 216 -10.19 9.59 -6.75
N TYR A 217 -9.14 9.15 -7.45
CA TYR A 217 -9.15 9.02 -8.92
C TYR A 217 -9.77 7.70 -9.40
N MET A 218 -10.15 6.78 -8.50
CA MET A 218 -10.74 5.49 -8.87
C MET A 218 -12.08 5.65 -9.61
N THR A 219 -12.88 6.65 -9.24
CA THR A 219 -14.13 6.97 -9.94
C THR A 219 -13.86 7.44 -11.38
N LEU A 220 -12.86 8.30 -11.57
CA LEU A 220 -12.44 8.76 -12.90
C LEU A 220 -11.95 7.61 -13.80
N ALA A 221 -11.32 6.58 -13.20
CA ALA A 221 -10.87 5.41 -13.96
C ALA A 221 -12.01 4.56 -14.51
N SER A 222 -13.22 4.68 -13.95
CA SER A 222 -14.42 3.99 -14.43
C SER A 222 -15.11 4.69 -15.61
N GLU A 223 -14.71 5.92 -15.97
CA GLU A 223 -15.31 6.72 -17.04
C GLU A 223 -14.80 6.37 -18.45
N GLY A 224 -14.21 5.19 -18.63
CA GLY A 224 -13.68 4.69 -19.91
C GLY A 224 -12.17 4.95 -20.11
N LEU A 225 -11.70 4.79 -21.35
CA LEU A 225 -10.26 4.81 -21.68
C LEU A 225 -9.57 6.14 -21.39
N THR A 226 -10.22 7.26 -21.74
CA THR A 226 -9.69 8.61 -21.49
C THR A 226 -9.69 8.94 -20.00
N GLY A 227 -10.76 8.59 -19.29
CA GLY A 227 -10.87 8.72 -17.83
C GLY A 227 -9.79 7.92 -17.10
N ALA A 228 -9.58 6.66 -17.48
CA ALA A 228 -8.49 5.82 -16.95
C ALA A 228 -7.12 6.48 -17.13
N GLY A 229 -6.80 6.98 -18.33
CA GLY A 229 -5.53 7.67 -18.58
C GLY A 229 -5.31 8.89 -17.68
N LEU A 230 -6.34 9.73 -17.52
CA LEU A 230 -6.30 10.89 -16.62
C LEU A 230 -6.18 10.48 -15.15
N ALA A 231 -6.83 9.38 -14.75
CA ALA A 231 -6.74 8.84 -13.39
C ALA A 231 -5.30 8.42 -13.06
N TYR A 232 -4.62 7.69 -13.95
CA TYR A 232 -3.20 7.34 -13.80
C TYR A 232 -2.32 8.59 -13.62
N LEU A 233 -2.45 9.55 -14.53
CA LEU A 233 -1.64 10.77 -14.49
C LEU A 233 -1.88 11.56 -13.21
N GLY A 234 -3.14 11.77 -12.83
CA GLY A 234 -3.53 12.51 -11.62
C GLY A 234 -3.01 11.85 -10.34
N ALA A 235 -3.29 10.56 -10.14
CA ALA A 235 -2.90 9.84 -8.93
C ALA A 235 -1.37 9.76 -8.79
N ILE A 236 -0.64 9.51 -9.88
CA ILE A 236 0.83 9.46 -9.86
C ILE A 236 1.42 10.84 -9.56
N CYS A 237 0.95 11.90 -10.23
CA CYS A 237 1.42 13.27 -10.01
C CYS A 237 1.24 13.71 -8.56
N VAL A 238 0.05 13.53 -8.01
CA VAL A 238 -0.25 13.88 -6.62
C VAL A 238 0.65 13.11 -5.65
N THR A 239 0.82 11.80 -5.86
CA THR A 239 1.68 10.98 -5.01
C THR A 239 3.14 11.41 -5.07
N ILE A 240 3.67 11.73 -6.26
CA ILE A 240 5.04 12.25 -6.43
C ILE A 240 5.22 13.55 -5.65
N ILE A 241 4.26 14.48 -5.73
CA ILE A 241 4.33 15.75 -4.99
C ILE A 241 4.42 15.49 -3.48
N TYR A 242 3.53 14.66 -2.93
CA TYR A 242 3.56 14.32 -1.51
C TYR A 242 4.86 13.62 -1.09
N VAL A 243 5.31 12.63 -1.87
CA VAL A 243 6.57 11.92 -1.62
C VAL A 243 7.74 12.90 -1.59
N LEU A 244 7.84 13.80 -2.55
CA LEU A 244 8.91 14.80 -2.61
C LEU A 244 8.88 15.75 -1.41
N VAL A 245 7.69 16.23 -1.02
CA VAL A 245 7.53 17.14 0.12
C VAL A 245 7.89 16.44 1.43
N PHE A 246 7.28 15.28 1.70
CA PHE A 246 7.50 14.56 2.96
C PHE A 246 8.93 14.03 3.09
N THR A 247 9.52 13.48 2.02
CA THR A 247 10.91 13.01 2.06
C THR A 247 11.90 14.16 2.23
N LYS A 248 11.66 15.35 1.65
CA LYS A 248 12.50 16.54 1.88
C LYS A 248 12.44 16.99 3.34
N ILE A 249 11.23 17.09 3.91
CA ILE A 249 11.02 17.46 5.31
C ILE A 249 11.71 16.45 6.24
N ALA A 250 11.46 15.16 6.03
CA ALA A 250 12.02 14.07 6.81
C ALA A 250 13.55 14.01 6.71
N ALA A 251 14.12 14.11 5.50
CA ALA A 251 15.57 14.08 5.30
C ALA A 251 16.27 15.27 5.96
N LYS A 252 15.66 16.47 5.92
CA LYS A 252 16.20 17.66 6.60
C LYS A 252 16.23 17.45 8.12
N LYS A 253 15.15 16.94 8.71
CA LYS A 253 15.09 16.64 10.14
C LYS A 253 16.08 15.55 10.53
N PHE A 254 16.12 14.45 9.78
CA PHE A 254 17.00 13.31 10.03
C PHE A 254 18.49 13.70 10.01
N LYS A 255 18.88 14.63 9.12
CA LYS A 255 20.26 15.14 9.10
C LYS A 255 20.63 15.89 10.39
N ASN A 256 19.67 16.58 11.00
CA ASN A 256 19.85 17.45 12.16
C ASN A 256 19.52 16.77 13.48
N LEU A 257 19.22 15.47 13.50
CA LEU A 257 19.11 14.72 14.75
C LEU A 257 20.50 14.66 15.39
N GLU A 258 20.60 15.22 16.59
CA GLU A 258 21.76 15.08 17.48
C GLU A 258 21.67 13.73 18.21
N PHE A 259 22.84 13.17 18.51
CA PHE A 259 22.98 11.95 19.29
C PHE A 259 22.93 12.27 20.78
#